data_AF-A0A4W5L7P2-F1
#
_entry.id   AF-A0A4W5L7P2-F1
#
_cell.length_a   1.000
_cell.length_b   1.000
_cell.length_c   1.000
_cell.angle_alpha   90.00
_cell.angle_beta   90.00
_cell.angle_gamma   90.00
#
_symmetry.space_group_name_H-M   'P 1'
#
loop_
_entity.id
_entity.type
_entity.pdbx_description
1 polymer ?
#
loop_
_entity_poly.entity_id
_entity_poly.type
_entity_poly.pdbx_seq_one_letter_code
_entity_poly.pdbx_strand_id
1 'polypeptide(L)'
;MEMADLYEKMGSQKNINFEELVATLEAVLQKHSSRFHHPILGRLEGGFQTEVDVVTQLLCCQAQVSEWHFLPALLSLHGASSKLTAWGQLFQRQRETRKHLFGGQSQKAVQPPYLYAWLQRFHEALSRQTASADMKALTARTAPDYHGKICLFIRKHDANNVSLVFDNRGLDSFQGHGYHHPHSYREAPKGVEQFPAVVSLPGGERPLTHWPNLNTLDKVVHFYDDKVQSTYYLTRRELHFTLVVIFDGRKSEKDSHITAFLQEISGSLRNSKPLSTLKPGSKG
;
A
#
# COMPACT_ATOMS: atom_id res chain seq x y z
N MET A 1 2.41 24.78 -11.06
CA MET A 1 0.97 24.81 -10.75
C MET A 1 0.42 23.39 -10.79
N GLU A 2 0.57 22.68 -11.91
CA GLU A 2 0.12 21.27 -12.10
C GLU A 2 0.50 20.29 -10.97
N MET A 3 1.75 20.29 -10.49
CA MET A 3 2.16 19.43 -9.36
C MET A 3 1.46 19.80 -8.04
N ALA A 4 1.24 21.10 -7.78
CA ALA A 4 0.57 21.55 -6.57
C ALA A 4 -0.92 21.15 -6.57
N ASP A 5 -1.57 21.28 -7.73
CA ASP A 5 -2.96 20.84 -7.92
C ASP A 5 -3.09 19.31 -7.74
N LEU A 6 -2.08 18.56 -8.18
CA LEU A 6 -2.02 17.11 -8.00
C LEU A 6 -1.85 16.73 -6.51
N TYR A 7 -0.96 17.41 -5.78
CA TYR A 7 -0.84 17.24 -4.32
C TYR A 7 -2.14 17.60 -3.59
N GLU A 8 -2.85 18.63 -4.04
CA GLU A 8 -4.14 19.00 -3.46
C GLU A 8 -5.22 17.94 -3.70
N LYS A 9 -5.27 17.37 -4.91
CA LYS A 9 -6.16 16.24 -5.26
C LYS A 9 -5.87 15.03 -4.37
N MET A 10 -4.58 14.67 -4.21
CA MET A 10 -4.15 13.56 -3.34
C MET A 10 -4.48 13.78 -1.87
N GLY A 11 -4.35 15.01 -1.36
CA GLY A 11 -4.62 15.33 0.04
C GLY A 11 -6.10 15.48 0.39
N SER A 12 -7.01 15.53 -0.61
CA SER A 12 -8.43 15.87 -0.40
C SER A 12 -9.40 14.73 -0.69
N GLN A 13 -9.02 13.77 -1.54
CA GLN A 13 -9.91 12.67 -1.94
C GLN A 13 -9.85 11.49 -0.97
N LYS A 14 -11.02 10.97 -0.57
CA LYS A 14 -11.14 9.78 0.30
C LYS A 14 -10.92 8.47 -0.45
N ASN A 15 -11.25 8.44 -1.73
CA ASN A 15 -11.03 7.32 -2.65
C ASN A 15 -10.20 7.87 -3.81
N ILE A 16 -8.98 7.37 -3.95
CA ILE A 16 -8.02 7.84 -4.95
C ILE A 16 -7.83 6.75 -5.98
N ASN A 17 -8.04 7.10 -7.25
CA ASN A 17 -7.65 6.26 -8.37
C ASN A 17 -6.15 6.50 -8.64
N PHE A 18 -5.31 5.57 -8.19
CA PHE A 18 -3.86 5.69 -8.33
C PHE A 18 -3.41 5.60 -9.79
N GLU A 19 -4.09 4.86 -10.65
CA GLU A 19 -3.75 4.76 -12.08
C GLU A 19 -3.96 6.09 -12.80
N GLU A 20 -5.07 6.78 -12.53
CA GLU A 20 -5.35 8.10 -13.11
C GLU A 20 -4.31 9.13 -12.67
N LEU A 21 -3.87 9.07 -11.40
CA LEU A 21 -2.81 9.94 -10.88
C LEU A 21 -1.45 9.66 -11.52
N VAL A 22 -1.11 8.38 -11.71
CA VAL A 22 0.13 7.97 -12.41
C VAL A 22 0.11 8.50 -13.84
N ALA A 23 -0.96 8.28 -14.60
CA ALA A 23 -1.09 8.77 -15.97
C ALA A 23 -0.96 10.31 -16.05
N THR A 24 -1.53 11.02 -15.08
CA THR A 24 -1.40 12.48 -14.98
C THR A 24 0.06 12.90 -14.75
N LEU A 25 0.78 12.23 -13.83
CA LEU A 25 2.18 12.53 -13.54
C LEU A 25 3.12 12.21 -14.70
N GLU A 26 2.88 11.11 -15.41
CA GLU A 26 3.65 10.75 -16.59
C GLU A 26 3.50 11.80 -17.69
N ALA A 27 2.28 12.33 -17.88
CA ALA A 27 2.04 13.43 -18.82
C ALA A 27 2.77 14.72 -18.41
N VAL A 28 2.78 15.07 -17.12
CA VAL A 28 3.53 16.22 -16.58
C VAL A 28 5.04 16.03 -16.81
N LEU A 29 5.56 14.84 -16.53
CA LEU A 29 6.97 14.50 -16.69
C LEU A 29 7.40 14.63 -18.16
N GLN A 30 6.62 14.09 -19.10
CA GLN A 30 6.88 14.22 -20.54
C GLN A 30 6.83 15.68 -21.01
N LYS A 31 5.89 16.46 -20.49
CA LYS A 31 5.73 17.88 -20.85
C LYS A 31 6.91 18.75 -20.40
N HIS A 32 7.54 18.41 -19.28
CA HIS A 32 8.57 19.24 -18.62
C HIS A 32 10.01 18.72 -18.79
N SER A 33 10.21 17.48 -19.24
CA SER A 33 11.53 16.84 -19.44
C SER A 33 12.46 17.61 -20.39
N SER A 34 11.90 18.41 -21.30
CA SER A 34 12.64 19.16 -22.32
C SER A 34 12.56 20.68 -22.13
N ARG A 35 12.15 21.19 -20.96
CA ARG A 35 11.94 22.65 -20.78
C ARG A 35 13.05 23.37 -20.03
N PHE A 36 14.00 22.66 -19.43
CA PHE A 36 15.08 23.23 -18.63
C PHE A 36 16.41 23.27 -19.39
N HIS A 37 16.55 24.16 -20.37
CA HIS A 37 17.77 24.22 -21.19
C HIS A 37 18.91 25.07 -20.59
N HIS A 38 18.61 25.90 -19.59
CA HIS A 38 19.58 26.87 -19.08
C HIS A 38 20.42 26.27 -17.93
N PRO A 39 21.77 26.28 -17.97
CA PRO A 39 22.63 25.63 -16.98
C PRO A 39 22.41 26.06 -15.52
N ILE A 40 22.00 27.32 -15.29
CA ILE A 40 21.65 27.84 -13.94
C ILE A 40 20.43 27.12 -13.36
N LEU A 41 19.52 26.64 -14.21
CA LEU A 41 18.33 25.92 -13.83
C LEU A 41 18.58 24.42 -13.59
N GLY A 42 19.74 23.88 -13.93
CA GLY A 42 20.02 22.44 -13.80
C GLY A 42 19.87 21.90 -12.38
N ARG A 43 20.08 22.74 -11.34
CA ARG A 43 19.80 22.37 -9.94
C ARG A 43 18.30 22.30 -9.62
N LEU A 44 17.50 23.18 -10.22
CA LEU A 44 16.04 23.17 -10.07
C LEU A 44 15.43 22.02 -10.86
N GLU A 45 15.92 21.79 -12.08
CA GLU A 45 15.57 20.65 -12.91
C GLU A 45 15.85 19.32 -12.18
N GLY A 46 17.06 19.13 -11.65
CA GLY A 46 17.39 17.91 -10.91
C GLY A 46 16.52 17.68 -9.67
N GLY A 47 16.18 18.75 -8.95
CA GLY A 47 15.26 18.68 -7.81
C GLY A 47 13.83 18.31 -8.22
N PHE A 48 13.31 18.99 -9.25
CA PHE A 48 11.98 18.72 -9.82
C PHE A 48 11.88 17.28 -10.36
N GLN A 49 12.88 16.84 -11.14
CA GLN A 49 12.89 15.49 -11.70
C GLN A 49 12.93 14.43 -10.59
N THR A 50 13.74 14.66 -9.55
CA THR A 50 13.82 13.73 -8.40
C THR A 50 12.48 13.67 -7.66
N GLU A 51 11.83 14.81 -7.42
CA GLU A 51 10.53 14.88 -6.76
C GLU A 51 9.45 14.12 -7.54
N VAL A 52 9.28 14.47 -8.82
CA VAL A 52 8.28 13.85 -9.70
C VAL A 52 8.53 12.36 -9.84
N ASP A 53 9.78 11.95 -10.07
CA ASP A 53 10.14 10.54 -10.21
C ASP A 53 9.80 9.72 -8.96
N VAL A 54 10.12 10.23 -7.76
CA VAL A 54 9.81 9.54 -6.50
C VAL A 54 8.31 9.42 -6.31
N VAL A 55 7.56 10.49 -6.57
CA VAL A 55 6.09 10.49 -6.44
C VAL A 55 5.48 9.48 -7.41
N THR A 56 5.92 9.48 -8.66
CA THR A 56 5.47 8.52 -9.68
C THR A 56 5.77 7.09 -9.24
N GLN A 57 7.00 6.79 -8.79
CA GLN A 57 7.36 5.45 -8.34
C GLN A 57 6.54 4.96 -7.14
N LEU A 58 6.25 5.84 -6.17
CA LEU A 58 5.44 5.47 -5.00
C LEU A 58 3.97 5.26 -5.36
N LEU A 59 3.40 6.06 -6.27
CA LEU A 59 2.02 5.87 -6.75
C LEU A 59 1.89 4.65 -7.66
N CYS A 60 2.88 4.39 -8.52
CA CYS A 60 2.98 3.14 -9.28
C CYS A 60 3.04 1.93 -8.36
N CYS A 61 3.87 1.98 -7.30
CA CYS A 61 3.91 0.92 -6.30
C CYS A 61 2.53 0.70 -5.66
N GLN A 62 1.82 1.77 -5.30
CA GLN A 62 0.51 1.66 -4.67
C GLN A 62 -0.54 1.05 -5.61
N ALA A 63 -0.58 1.48 -6.89
CA ALA A 63 -1.45 0.88 -7.91
C ALA A 63 -1.09 -0.59 -8.17
N GLN A 64 0.19 -0.91 -8.24
CA GLN A 64 0.66 -2.28 -8.45
C GLN A 64 0.31 -3.19 -7.26
N VAL A 65 0.38 -2.70 -6.02
CA VAL A 65 -0.05 -3.45 -4.83
C VAL A 65 -1.56 -3.72 -4.86
N SER A 66 -2.39 -2.76 -5.28
CA SER A 66 -3.85 -2.97 -5.36
C SER A 66 -4.27 -4.00 -6.41
N GLU A 67 -3.46 -4.16 -7.46
CA GLU A 67 -3.63 -5.17 -8.51
C GLU A 67 -2.85 -6.48 -8.22
N TRP A 68 -2.24 -6.59 -7.04
CA TRP A 68 -1.42 -7.72 -6.63
C TRP A 68 -0.21 -8.04 -7.53
N HIS A 69 0.33 -7.02 -8.21
CA HIS A 69 1.58 -7.09 -8.97
C HIS A 69 2.81 -6.96 -8.06
N PHE A 70 3.19 -8.05 -7.39
CA PHE A 70 4.25 -8.04 -6.37
C PHE A 70 5.63 -7.55 -6.86
N LEU A 71 6.16 -8.15 -7.95
CA LEU A 71 7.51 -7.81 -8.43
C LEU A 71 7.59 -6.36 -8.95
N PRO A 72 6.66 -5.88 -9.80
CA PRO A 72 6.63 -4.48 -10.20
C PRO A 72 6.56 -3.52 -9.01
N ALA A 73 5.69 -3.80 -8.02
CA ALA A 73 5.59 -2.99 -6.81
C ALA A 73 6.92 -2.92 -6.04
N LEU A 74 7.59 -4.06 -5.88
CA LEU A 74 8.89 -4.13 -5.20
C LEU A 74 9.97 -3.32 -5.94
N LEU A 75 10.01 -3.40 -7.26
CA LEU A 75 10.97 -2.64 -8.09
C LEU A 75 10.70 -1.13 -8.01
N SER A 76 9.45 -0.72 -8.13
CA SER A 76 9.03 0.69 -8.00
C SER A 76 9.43 1.25 -6.63
N LEU A 77 9.20 0.46 -5.58
CA LEU A 77 9.54 0.86 -4.22
C LEU A 77 11.05 0.94 -3.98
N HIS A 78 11.83 -0.02 -4.50
CA HIS A 78 13.28 0.01 -4.43
C HIS A 78 13.87 1.23 -5.17
N GLY A 79 13.28 1.56 -6.33
CA GLY A 79 13.61 2.78 -7.08
C GLY A 79 13.40 4.04 -6.24
N ALA A 80 12.23 4.15 -5.59
CA ALA A 80 11.90 5.29 -4.75
C ALA A 80 12.84 5.40 -3.54
N SER A 81 13.16 4.27 -2.90
CA SER A 81 14.10 4.20 -1.78
C SER A 81 15.49 4.74 -2.15
N SER A 82 16.02 4.29 -3.29
CA SER A 82 17.34 4.67 -3.78
C SER A 82 17.41 6.18 -4.06
N LYS A 83 16.38 6.73 -4.71
CA LYS A 83 16.28 8.17 -5.02
C LYS A 83 16.09 9.02 -3.76
N LEU A 84 15.24 8.61 -2.82
CA LEU A 84 15.03 9.30 -1.55
C LEU A 84 16.30 9.34 -0.69
N THR A 85 17.06 8.24 -0.69
CA THR A 85 18.35 8.15 0.01
C THR A 85 19.37 9.11 -0.59
N ALA A 86 19.50 9.10 -1.93
CA ALA A 86 20.40 10.03 -2.63
C ALA A 86 20.00 11.50 -2.39
N TRP A 87 18.70 11.81 -2.43
CA TRP A 87 18.19 13.15 -2.15
C TRP A 87 18.46 13.58 -0.70
N GLY A 88 18.31 12.67 0.26
CA GLY A 88 18.66 12.88 1.67
C GLY A 88 20.15 13.23 1.88
N GLN A 89 21.03 12.52 1.18
CA GLN A 89 22.48 12.79 1.23
C GLN A 89 22.84 14.18 0.67
N LEU A 90 22.11 14.68 -0.32
CA LEU A 90 22.29 16.05 -0.83
C LEU A 90 21.97 17.10 0.24
N PHE A 91 20.89 16.92 1.01
CA PHE A 91 20.57 17.82 2.13
C PHE A 91 21.66 17.78 3.21
N GLN A 92 22.19 16.59 3.51
CA GLN A 92 23.29 16.43 4.47
C GLN A 92 24.58 17.13 4.00
N ARG A 93 24.97 16.95 2.74
CA ARG A 93 26.14 17.63 2.16
C ARG A 93 26.00 19.15 2.15
N GLN A 94 24.83 19.68 1.75
CA GLN A 94 24.58 21.13 1.78
C GLN A 94 24.64 21.70 3.21
N ARG A 95 24.22 20.92 4.20
CA ARG A 95 24.35 21.28 5.62
C ARG A 95 25.81 21.33 6.06
N GLU A 96 26.65 20.42 5.60
CA GLU A 96 28.08 20.39 5.90
C GLU A 96 28.82 21.55 5.22
N THR A 97 28.57 21.82 3.94
CA THR A 97 29.23 22.92 3.21
C THR A 97 28.92 24.29 3.83
N ARG A 98 27.69 24.53 4.30
CA ARG A 98 27.33 25.79 4.99
C ARG A 98 27.99 25.96 6.35
N LYS A 99 28.27 24.86 7.07
CA LYS A 99 28.98 24.93 8.37
C LYS A 99 30.43 25.39 8.23
N HIS A 100 31.06 25.15 7.08
CA HIS A 100 32.48 25.50 6.86
C HIS A 100 32.70 26.91 6.29
N LEU A 101 31.68 27.55 5.72
CA LEU A 101 31.80 28.88 5.10
C LEU A 101 31.49 30.05 6.05
N PHE A 102 30.77 29.81 7.14
CA PHE A 102 30.42 30.83 8.12
C PHE A 102 30.72 30.30 9.52
N GLY A 103 31.90 30.67 10.03
CA GLY A 103 32.42 30.20 11.30
C GLY A 103 31.38 30.30 12.43
N GLY A 104 31.05 29.14 13.01
CA GLY A 104 30.65 29.03 14.41
C GLY A 104 29.43 29.84 14.85
N GLN A 105 28.27 29.69 14.22
CA GLN A 105 27.00 29.82 14.95
C GLN A 105 26.06 28.68 14.57
N SER A 106 25.50 28.03 15.59
CA SER A 106 24.47 26.99 15.48
C SER A 106 23.20 27.60 14.87
N GLN A 107 23.17 27.73 13.54
CA GLN A 107 21.92 27.99 12.84
C GLN A 107 21.03 26.76 13.04
N LYS A 108 19.78 26.99 13.47
CA LYS A 108 18.73 25.97 13.60
C LYS A 108 18.85 25.02 12.41
N ALA A 109 19.01 23.73 12.70
CA ALA A 109 19.19 22.71 11.68
C ALA A 109 18.19 22.93 10.55
N VAL A 110 18.67 23.13 9.31
CA VAL A 110 17.82 23.23 8.13
C VAL A 110 17.04 21.92 8.08
N GLN A 111 15.79 21.97 8.53
CA GLN A 111 14.90 20.82 8.50
C GLN A 111 14.64 20.49 7.03
N PRO A 112 14.61 19.19 6.66
CA PRO A 112 14.28 18.82 5.29
C PRO A 112 12.90 19.38 4.92
N PRO A 113 12.66 19.72 3.64
CA PRO A 113 11.36 20.19 3.19
C PRO A 113 10.25 19.22 3.62
N TYR A 114 9.09 19.75 4.00
CA TYR A 114 7.97 18.95 4.48
C TYR A 114 7.56 17.85 3.50
N LEU A 115 7.58 18.17 2.20
CA LEU A 115 7.29 17.21 1.14
C LEU A 115 8.28 16.04 1.11
N TYR A 116 9.57 16.29 1.30
CA TYR A 116 10.58 15.23 1.39
C TYR A 116 10.30 14.31 2.59
N ALA A 117 10.03 14.91 3.76
CA ALA A 117 9.69 14.14 4.96
C ALA A 117 8.40 13.32 4.76
N TRP A 118 7.42 13.87 4.04
CA TRP A 118 6.19 13.17 3.69
C TRP A 118 6.46 11.99 2.73
N LEU A 119 7.25 12.19 1.67
CA LEU A 119 7.63 11.12 0.74
C LEU A 119 8.39 10.00 1.44
N GLN A 120 9.27 10.33 2.38
CA GLN A 120 9.95 9.34 3.21
C GLN A 120 8.95 8.53 4.05
N ARG A 121 7.97 9.18 4.67
CA ARG A 121 6.91 8.48 5.45
C ARG A 121 6.01 7.63 4.56
N PHE A 122 5.70 8.08 3.35
CA PHE A 122 4.92 7.31 2.39
C PHE A 122 5.70 6.08 1.90
N HIS A 123 6.97 6.26 1.57
CA HIS A 123 7.88 5.16 1.28
C HIS A 123 8.02 4.19 2.46
N GLU A 124 8.17 4.66 3.70
CA GLU A 124 8.22 3.80 4.89
C GLU A 124 6.93 2.98 5.07
N ALA A 125 5.76 3.57 4.81
CA ALA A 125 4.49 2.87 4.88
C ALA A 125 4.40 1.71 3.87
N LEU A 126 4.97 1.89 2.67
CA LEU A 126 5.01 0.89 1.61
C LEU A 126 6.14 -0.14 1.80
N SER A 127 7.36 0.31 2.14
CA SER A 127 8.56 -0.53 2.29
C SER A 127 8.54 -1.47 3.48
N ARG A 128 7.79 -1.14 4.53
CA ARG A 128 7.49 -2.09 5.61
C ARG A 128 6.79 -3.34 5.09
N GLN A 129 6.20 -3.33 3.89
CA GLN A 129 5.38 -4.42 3.37
C GLN A 129 6.17 -5.40 2.47
N THR A 130 7.47 -5.18 2.18
CA THR A 130 8.07 -5.80 0.97
C THR A 130 9.54 -6.30 1.00
N ALA A 131 10.34 -6.28 2.09
CA ALA A 131 11.77 -6.72 1.98
C ALA A 131 12.41 -7.54 3.14
N SER A 132 13.04 -8.69 2.77
CA SER A 132 14.07 -9.57 3.42
C SER A 132 13.67 -10.94 4.05
N ALA A 133 14.59 -11.92 4.06
CA ALA A 133 14.38 -13.37 3.95
C ALA A 133 13.66 -14.16 5.07
N ASP A 134 13.07 -13.53 6.09
CA ASP A 134 12.32 -14.24 7.15
C ASP A 134 10.95 -13.61 7.39
N MET A 135 9.91 -14.08 6.68
CA MET A 135 8.56 -13.49 6.71
C MET A 135 7.98 -13.29 8.13
N LYS A 136 8.25 -14.20 9.08
CA LYS A 136 7.80 -14.05 10.48
C LYS A 136 8.56 -12.97 11.24
N ALA A 137 9.87 -12.82 11.00
CA ALA A 137 10.67 -11.75 11.61
C ALA A 137 10.37 -10.39 10.97
N LEU A 138 9.98 -10.38 9.69
CA LEU A 138 9.53 -9.19 8.99
C LEU A 138 8.22 -8.65 9.56
N THR A 139 7.17 -9.47 9.61
CA THR A 139 5.85 -9.01 10.09
C THR A 139 5.91 -8.50 11.53
N ALA A 140 6.69 -9.15 12.40
CA ALA A 140 6.93 -8.69 13.76
C ALA A 140 7.60 -7.30 13.87
N ARG A 141 8.33 -6.86 12.84
CA ARG A 141 8.98 -5.54 12.76
C ARG A 141 8.15 -4.50 12.02
N THR A 142 7.05 -4.91 11.37
CA THR A 142 6.12 -3.99 10.72
C THR A 142 5.24 -3.31 11.77
N ALA A 143 5.00 -2.01 11.59
CA ALA A 143 4.08 -1.26 12.43
C ALA A 143 2.94 -0.70 11.55
N PRO A 144 1.70 -1.22 11.68
CA PRO A 144 1.28 -2.26 12.63
C PRO A 144 1.59 -3.70 12.16
N ASP A 145 1.88 -4.61 13.12
CA ASP A 145 2.05 -6.05 12.86
C ASP A 145 0.68 -6.70 12.61
N TYR A 146 0.28 -6.75 11.34
CA TYR A 146 -1.01 -7.34 10.93
C TYR A 146 -1.06 -8.85 11.19
N HIS A 147 0.04 -9.56 10.94
CA HIS A 147 0.10 -11.00 11.13
C HIS A 147 -0.08 -11.36 12.60
N GLY A 148 0.69 -10.75 13.50
CA GLY A 148 0.56 -10.93 14.94
C GLY A 148 -0.83 -10.58 15.45
N LYS A 149 -1.42 -9.46 14.99
CA LYS A 149 -2.80 -9.08 15.33
C LYS A 149 -3.82 -10.14 14.92
N ILE A 150 -3.73 -10.67 13.69
CA ILE A 150 -4.63 -11.72 13.20
C ILE A 150 -4.44 -13.01 14.01
N CYS A 151 -3.20 -13.43 14.26
CA CYS A 151 -2.93 -14.61 15.08
C CYS A 151 -3.45 -14.47 16.52
N LEU A 152 -3.30 -13.29 17.13
CA LEU A 152 -3.85 -13.01 18.46
C LEU A 152 -5.38 -13.02 18.44
N PHE A 153 -6.00 -12.46 17.41
CA PHE A 153 -7.44 -12.49 17.23
C PHE A 153 -7.97 -13.93 17.11
N ILE A 154 -7.33 -14.75 16.25
CA ILE A 154 -7.65 -16.18 16.08
C ILE A 154 -7.61 -16.90 17.42
N ARG A 155 -6.50 -16.77 18.17
CA ARG A 155 -6.34 -17.44 19.47
C ARG A 155 -7.32 -16.94 20.54
N LYS A 156 -7.68 -15.65 20.51
CA LYS A 156 -8.55 -15.04 21.52
C LYS A 156 -10.03 -15.35 21.29
N HIS A 157 -10.46 -15.41 20.03
CA HIS A 157 -11.87 -15.56 19.67
C HIS A 157 -12.21 -16.96 19.14
N ASP A 158 -11.22 -17.85 19.08
CA ASP A 158 -11.33 -19.21 18.55
C ASP A 158 -11.89 -19.19 17.11
N ALA A 159 -11.32 -18.30 16.29
CA ALA A 159 -11.65 -18.28 14.86
C ALA A 159 -10.97 -19.45 14.17
N ASN A 160 -11.73 -20.20 13.36
CA ASN A 160 -11.20 -21.31 12.60
C ASN A 160 -10.18 -20.79 11.55
N ASN A 161 -10.54 -19.71 10.85
CA ASN A 161 -9.66 -19.14 9.82
C ASN A 161 -9.88 -17.64 9.60
N VAL A 162 -8.81 -16.93 9.28
CA VAL A 162 -8.84 -15.57 8.75
C VAL A 162 -8.06 -15.51 7.44
N SER A 163 -8.73 -15.10 6.36
CA SER A 163 -8.13 -15.01 5.02
C SER A 163 -8.28 -13.62 4.41
N LEU A 164 -7.25 -13.22 3.66
CA LEU A 164 -7.32 -12.10 2.72
C LEU A 164 -7.50 -12.68 1.32
N VAL A 165 -8.62 -12.36 0.67
CA VAL A 165 -9.00 -12.90 -0.63
C VAL A 165 -8.83 -11.83 -1.70
N PHE A 166 -8.14 -12.17 -2.78
CA PHE A 166 -8.06 -11.32 -3.97
C PHE A 166 -9.18 -11.68 -4.95
N ASP A 167 -9.83 -10.69 -5.55
CA ASP A 167 -10.91 -10.82 -6.52
C ASP A 167 -10.37 -10.41 -7.89
N ASN A 168 -10.05 -11.39 -8.73
CA ASN A 168 -9.47 -11.15 -10.05
C ASN A 168 -10.50 -11.04 -11.17
N ARG A 169 -11.79 -10.97 -10.85
CA ARG A 169 -12.84 -10.86 -11.89
C ARG A 169 -12.67 -9.57 -12.68
N GLY A 170 -12.59 -9.69 -14.00
CA GLY A 170 -12.38 -8.57 -14.90
C GLY A 170 -10.92 -8.12 -15.02
N LEU A 171 -9.97 -8.83 -14.39
CA LEU A 171 -8.54 -8.59 -14.54
C LEU A 171 -7.93 -9.59 -15.52
N ASP A 172 -7.87 -9.21 -16.79
CA ASP A 172 -7.23 -10.03 -17.84
C ASP A 172 -5.72 -10.18 -17.64
N SER A 173 -5.11 -9.29 -16.85
CA SER A 173 -3.68 -9.27 -16.51
C SER A 173 -3.28 -10.33 -15.48
N PHE A 174 -4.24 -10.90 -14.72
CA PHE A 174 -3.91 -11.81 -13.63
C PHE A 174 -3.71 -13.25 -14.14
N GLN A 175 -2.45 -13.70 -14.13
CA GLN A 175 -2.04 -15.03 -14.62
C GLN A 175 -1.73 -16.05 -13.51
N GLY A 176 -2.11 -15.73 -12.26
CA GLY A 176 -1.82 -16.55 -11.08
C GLY A 176 -0.72 -15.97 -10.19
N HIS A 177 -0.37 -16.68 -9.11
CA HIS A 177 0.58 -16.22 -8.10
C HIS A 177 2.04 -16.33 -8.52
N GLY A 178 2.87 -15.42 -7.99
CA GLY A 178 4.32 -15.48 -8.14
C GLY A 178 4.83 -14.85 -9.44
N TYR A 179 6.13 -15.01 -9.68
CA TYR A 179 6.77 -14.49 -10.86
C TYR A 179 6.44 -15.36 -12.08
N HIS A 180 5.99 -14.70 -13.14
CA HIS A 180 5.78 -15.30 -14.46
C HIS A 180 6.69 -14.61 -15.46
N HIS A 181 7.23 -15.40 -16.38
CA HIS A 181 8.02 -14.83 -17.46
C HIS A 181 7.09 -14.05 -18.42
N PRO A 182 7.46 -12.85 -18.89
CA PRO A 182 6.57 -12.02 -19.72
C PRO A 182 6.05 -12.68 -21.00
N HIS A 183 6.76 -13.70 -21.50
CA HIS A 183 6.41 -14.44 -22.71
C HIS A 183 5.73 -15.79 -22.44
N SER A 184 5.48 -16.16 -21.19
CA SER A 184 4.74 -17.40 -20.88
C SER A 184 3.25 -17.12 -20.93
N TYR A 185 2.53 -17.80 -21.84
CA TYR A 185 1.07 -17.78 -21.84
C TYR A 185 0.54 -18.65 -20.70
N ARG A 186 -0.40 -18.12 -19.93
CA ARG A 186 -1.22 -18.86 -18.96
C ARG A 186 -2.66 -18.42 -19.10
N GLU A 187 -3.57 -19.38 -18.98
CA GLU A 187 -5.00 -19.09 -18.95
C GLU A 187 -5.36 -18.39 -17.64
N ALA A 188 -6.15 -17.31 -17.72
CA ALA A 188 -6.63 -16.59 -16.55
C ALA A 188 -7.48 -17.53 -15.67
N PRO A 189 -7.37 -17.46 -14.34
CA PRO A 189 -8.14 -18.31 -13.44
C PRO A 189 -9.66 -18.15 -13.64
N LYS A 190 -10.40 -19.25 -13.55
CA LYS A 190 -11.86 -19.28 -13.71
C LYS A 190 -12.55 -19.91 -12.51
N GLY A 191 -13.80 -19.51 -12.25
CA GLY A 191 -14.61 -20.07 -11.16
C GLY A 191 -14.02 -19.77 -9.79
N VAL A 192 -13.86 -20.79 -8.94
CA VAL A 192 -13.34 -20.64 -7.55
C VAL A 192 -11.89 -20.15 -7.53
N GLU A 193 -11.11 -20.42 -8.58
CA GLU A 193 -9.74 -19.93 -8.73
C GLU A 193 -9.66 -18.42 -9.02
N GLN A 194 -10.81 -17.76 -9.26
CA GLN A 194 -10.89 -16.30 -9.37
C GLN A 194 -10.73 -15.58 -8.03
N PHE A 195 -10.82 -16.34 -6.95
CA PHE A 195 -10.77 -15.85 -5.60
C PHE A 195 -9.67 -16.59 -4.83
N PRO A 196 -8.40 -16.32 -5.08
CA PRO A 196 -7.31 -16.93 -4.32
C PRO A 196 -7.14 -16.30 -2.93
N ALA A 197 -6.69 -17.10 -1.98
CA ALA A 197 -6.27 -16.62 -0.66
C ALA A 197 -4.84 -16.07 -0.75
N VAL A 198 -4.69 -14.75 -0.62
CA VAL A 198 -3.38 -14.07 -0.56
C VAL A 198 -2.71 -14.36 0.77
N VAL A 199 -3.51 -14.38 1.84
CA VAL A 199 -3.10 -14.76 3.19
C VAL A 199 -4.17 -15.68 3.74
N SER A 200 -3.77 -16.75 4.43
CA SER A 200 -4.68 -17.65 5.15
C SER A 200 -4.03 -18.06 6.46
N LEU A 201 -4.68 -17.78 7.59
CA LEU A 201 -4.16 -18.06 8.93
C LEU A 201 -5.21 -18.83 9.74
N PRO A 202 -4.79 -19.82 10.57
CA PRO A 202 -3.40 -20.12 10.95
C PRO A 202 -2.68 -21.12 10.03
N GLY A 203 -3.42 -21.92 9.26
CA GLY A 203 -2.87 -23.09 8.55
C GLY A 203 -2.11 -22.78 7.25
N GLY A 204 -2.13 -21.56 6.74
CA GLY A 204 -1.51 -21.20 5.45
C GLY A 204 -2.32 -21.66 4.23
N GLU A 205 -3.14 -22.69 4.38
CA GLU A 205 -3.98 -23.22 3.31
C GLU A 205 -5.36 -22.55 3.23
N ARG A 206 -5.93 -22.55 2.03
CA ARG A 206 -7.26 -22.02 1.74
C ARG A 206 -8.33 -23.00 2.24
N PRO A 207 -9.33 -22.58 3.03
CA PRO A 207 -10.45 -23.44 3.42
C PRO A 207 -11.44 -23.62 2.25
N LEU A 208 -11.17 -24.62 1.39
CA LEU A 208 -11.90 -24.87 0.13
C LEU A 208 -13.41 -25.08 0.30
N THR A 209 -13.83 -25.68 1.42
CA THR A 209 -15.24 -25.96 1.76
C THR A 209 -16.03 -24.71 2.14
N HIS A 210 -15.34 -23.60 2.40
CA HIS A 210 -15.90 -22.39 3.01
C HIS A 210 -15.87 -21.18 2.07
N TRP A 211 -15.59 -21.39 0.79
CA TRP A 211 -15.34 -20.29 -0.14
C TRP A 211 -16.65 -19.66 -0.64
N PRO A 212 -17.00 -18.44 -0.22
CA PRO A 212 -18.29 -17.86 -0.55
C PRO A 212 -18.30 -17.24 -1.94
N ASN A 213 -19.50 -17.07 -2.51
CA ASN A 213 -19.73 -16.16 -3.62
C ASN A 213 -19.52 -14.71 -3.14
N LEU A 214 -18.31 -14.19 -3.31
CA LEU A 214 -17.94 -12.83 -2.93
C LEU A 214 -18.55 -11.82 -3.90
N ASN A 215 -19.82 -11.46 -3.71
CA ASN A 215 -20.43 -10.32 -4.40
C ASN A 215 -20.04 -9.01 -3.71
N THR A 216 -20.27 -7.86 -4.35
CA THR A 216 -19.86 -6.53 -3.85
C THR A 216 -20.32 -6.26 -2.41
N LEU A 217 -19.39 -6.03 -1.48
CA LEU A 217 -19.66 -5.78 -0.06
C LEU A 217 -19.21 -4.37 0.35
N ASP A 218 -20.13 -3.46 0.62
CA ASP A 218 -19.80 -2.12 1.14
C ASP A 218 -19.72 -2.04 2.67
N LYS A 219 -20.21 -3.09 3.36
CA LYS A 219 -20.28 -3.21 4.83
C LYS A 219 -19.71 -4.55 5.28
N VAL A 220 -19.49 -4.68 6.59
CA VAL A 220 -19.25 -5.99 7.19
C VAL A 220 -20.50 -6.83 6.95
N VAL A 221 -20.37 -7.92 6.22
CA VAL A 221 -21.44 -8.89 5.96
C VAL A 221 -21.25 -10.08 6.87
N HIS A 222 -22.32 -10.44 7.56
CA HIS A 222 -22.40 -11.62 8.41
C HIS A 222 -23.34 -12.63 7.77
N PHE A 223 -22.96 -13.91 7.78
CA PHE A 223 -23.92 -14.97 7.53
C PHE A 223 -23.50 -16.27 8.24
N TYR A 224 -24.49 -17.09 8.55
CA TYR A 224 -24.30 -18.44 9.09
C TYR A 224 -24.80 -19.46 8.08
N ASP A 225 -23.98 -20.45 7.78
CA ASP A 225 -24.35 -21.57 6.91
C ASP A 225 -24.65 -22.80 7.76
N ASP A 226 -25.92 -23.20 7.78
CA ASP A 226 -26.41 -24.34 8.56
C ASP A 226 -25.94 -25.69 7.99
N LYS A 227 -25.57 -25.76 6.71
CA LYS A 227 -25.10 -27.02 6.08
C LYS A 227 -23.71 -27.41 6.55
N VAL A 228 -22.83 -26.42 6.66
CA VAL A 228 -21.45 -26.63 7.13
C VAL A 228 -21.25 -26.21 8.58
N GLN A 229 -22.31 -25.72 9.23
CA GLN A 229 -22.31 -25.29 10.63
C GLN A 229 -21.23 -24.24 10.92
N SER A 230 -21.06 -23.25 10.04
CA SER A 230 -20.02 -22.22 10.16
C SER A 230 -20.57 -20.80 10.02
N THR A 231 -19.95 -19.85 10.71
CA THR A 231 -20.27 -18.42 10.63
C THR A 231 -19.16 -17.65 9.92
N TYR A 232 -19.56 -16.70 9.09
CA TYR A 232 -18.67 -15.90 8.26
C TYR A 232 -18.87 -14.42 8.52
N TYR A 233 -17.76 -13.69 8.60
CA TYR A 233 -17.75 -12.24 8.57
C TYR A 233 -16.83 -11.76 7.46
N LEU A 234 -17.33 -10.88 6.60
CA LEU A 234 -16.63 -10.41 5.41
C LEU A 234 -16.63 -8.90 5.34
N THR A 235 -15.54 -8.30 4.91
CA THR A 235 -15.49 -6.86 4.62
C THR A 235 -14.59 -6.61 3.42
N ARG A 236 -15.06 -5.77 2.50
CA ARG A 236 -14.27 -5.30 1.36
C ARG A 236 -14.05 -3.80 1.54
N ARG A 237 -12.78 -3.37 1.50
CA ARG A 237 -12.41 -1.96 1.64
C ARG A 237 -11.53 -1.44 0.51
N GLU A 238 -10.86 -2.32 -0.21
CA GLU A 238 -10.17 -2.06 -1.49
C GLU A 238 -10.89 -2.83 -2.60
N LEU A 239 -10.78 -2.37 -3.86
CA LEU A 239 -11.58 -2.90 -4.98
C LEU A 239 -11.45 -4.42 -5.13
N HIS A 240 -10.23 -4.95 -4.97
CA HIS A 240 -9.90 -6.35 -5.23
C HIS A 240 -9.65 -7.19 -3.98
N PHE A 241 -9.59 -6.62 -2.78
CA PHE A 241 -9.26 -7.37 -1.56
C PHE A 241 -10.44 -7.46 -0.58
N THR A 242 -10.79 -8.69 -0.20
CA THR A 242 -11.83 -9.00 0.79
C THR A 242 -11.23 -9.72 1.99
N LEU A 243 -11.42 -9.18 3.19
CA LEU A 243 -11.03 -9.84 4.44
C LEU A 243 -12.19 -10.73 4.91
N VAL A 244 -11.89 -11.99 5.21
CA VAL A 244 -12.85 -13.03 5.60
C VAL A 244 -12.43 -13.65 6.93
N VAL A 245 -13.37 -13.76 7.87
CA VAL A 245 -13.20 -14.45 9.15
C VAL A 245 -14.24 -15.57 9.22
N ILE A 246 -13.78 -16.78 9.55
CA ILE A 246 -14.58 -18.00 9.60
C ILE A 246 -14.52 -18.55 11.02
N PHE A 247 -15.69 -18.90 11.56
CA PHE A 247 -15.84 -19.59 12.83
C PHE A 247 -16.59 -20.90 12.62
N ASP A 248 -16.22 -21.89 13.41
CA ASP A 248 -17.04 -23.10 13.56
C ASP A 248 -18.18 -22.82 14.55
N GLY A 249 -19.38 -23.28 14.19
CA GLY A 249 -20.60 -23.01 14.91
C GLY A 249 -21.20 -21.63 14.63
N ARG A 250 -22.26 -21.31 15.37
CA ARG A 250 -23.05 -20.08 15.19
C ARG A 250 -22.48 -18.93 16.02
N LYS A 251 -22.18 -17.80 15.38
CA LYS A 251 -21.80 -16.53 16.03
C LYS A 251 -22.83 -15.45 15.72
N SER A 252 -23.01 -14.53 16.67
CA SER A 252 -23.99 -13.44 16.56
C SER A 252 -23.48 -12.30 15.71
N GLU A 253 -24.26 -11.83 14.73
CA GLU A 253 -23.98 -10.61 13.95
C GLU A 253 -23.68 -9.39 14.84
N LYS A 254 -24.27 -9.33 16.04
CA LYS A 254 -24.11 -8.23 16.99
C LYS A 254 -22.77 -8.26 17.75
N ASP A 255 -21.87 -9.19 17.44
CA ASP A 255 -20.54 -9.23 18.04
C ASP A 255 -19.71 -8.02 17.57
N SER A 256 -19.69 -7.00 18.42
CA SER A 256 -18.99 -5.75 18.18
C SER A 256 -17.47 -5.93 18.12
N HIS A 257 -16.91 -6.94 18.79
CA HIS A 257 -15.46 -7.16 18.79
C HIS A 257 -14.98 -7.67 17.44
N ILE A 258 -15.71 -8.61 16.82
CA ILE A 258 -15.39 -9.13 15.48
C ILE A 258 -15.53 -8.01 14.44
N THR A 259 -16.61 -7.24 14.52
CA THR A 259 -16.86 -6.13 13.61
C THR A 259 -15.80 -5.03 13.75
N ALA A 260 -15.42 -4.67 14.98
CA ALA A 260 -14.38 -3.68 15.24
C ALA A 260 -13.01 -4.14 14.71
N PHE A 261 -12.64 -5.41 14.91
CA PHE A 261 -11.42 -5.99 14.37
C PHE A 261 -11.35 -5.89 12.84
N LEU A 262 -12.42 -6.30 12.16
CA LEU A 262 -12.52 -6.19 10.70
C LEU A 262 -12.39 -4.75 10.20
N GLN A 263 -13.05 -3.80 10.88
CA GLN A 263 -12.95 -2.38 10.55
C GLN A 263 -11.55 -1.82 10.80
N GLU A 264 -10.88 -2.23 11.88
CA GLU A 264 -9.51 -1.81 12.21
C GLU A 264 -8.51 -2.26 11.14
N ILE A 265 -8.51 -3.56 10.82
CA ILE A 265 -7.58 -4.13 9.82
C ILE A 265 -7.85 -3.51 8.45
N SER A 266 -9.10 -3.54 7.98
CA SER A 266 -9.41 -3.02 6.65
C SER A 266 -9.28 -1.50 6.55
N GLY A 267 -9.49 -0.75 7.64
CA GLY A 267 -9.24 0.69 7.67
C GLY A 267 -7.76 1.04 7.61
N SER A 268 -6.90 0.19 8.19
CA SER A 268 -5.44 0.39 8.19
C SER A 268 -4.80 0.05 6.83
N LEU A 269 -5.37 -0.90 6.07
CA LEU A 269 -4.87 -1.29 4.75
C LEU A 269 -5.08 -0.24 3.66
N ARG A 270 -6.07 0.66 3.80
CA ARG A 270 -6.46 1.65 2.78
C ARG A 270 -5.39 2.69 2.38
N ASN A 271 -4.24 2.74 3.05
CA ASN A 271 -3.15 3.71 2.82
C ASN A 271 -3.60 5.19 2.64
N SER A 272 -4.77 5.56 3.16
CA SER A 272 -5.34 6.91 3.08
C SER A 272 -4.73 7.86 4.11
N LYS A 273 -4.21 7.31 5.22
CA LYS A 273 -3.56 8.08 6.29
C LYS A 273 -2.33 8.84 5.79
N PRO A 274 -1.34 8.21 5.11
CA PRO A 274 -0.24 8.96 4.49
C PRO A 274 -0.72 10.12 3.62
N LEU A 275 -1.70 9.91 2.75
CA LEU A 275 -2.24 10.93 1.83
C LEU A 275 -2.91 12.08 2.58
N SER A 276 -3.67 11.81 3.64
CA SER A 276 -4.28 12.86 4.48
C SER A 276 -3.24 13.75 5.19
N THR A 277 -2.06 13.19 5.50
CA THR A 277 -0.95 13.95 6.12
C THR A 277 -0.13 14.77 5.14
N LEU A 278 -0.54 14.87 3.87
CA LEU A 278 0.12 15.72 2.88
C LEU A 278 -0.19 17.22 3.11
N LYS A 279 -1.30 17.56 3.79
CA LYS A 279 -1.64 18.95 4.11
C LYS A 279 -0.90 19.44 5.37
N PRO A 280 -0.13 20.55 5.30
CA PRO A 280 0.50 21.14 6.47
C PRO A 280 -0.54 21.46 7.55
N GLY A 281 -0.36 20.94 8.77
CA GLY A 281 -1.29 21.14 9.89
C GLY A 281 -2.33 20.04 10.10
N SER A 282 -2.42 19.05 9.21
CA SER A 282 -3.16 17.82 9.48
C SER A 282 -2.49 17.05 10.63
N LYS A 283 -3.16 16.94 11.79
CA LYS A 283 -2.76 16.00 12.84
C LYS A 283 -3.08 14.58 12.33
N GLY A 284 -2.05 13.85 11.93
CA GLY A 284 -2.11 12.43 11.60
C GLY A 284 -2.21 11.54 12.83
#